data_AF-L1IKK9-F1
#
_entry.id   AF-L1IKK9-F1
#
_cell.length_a   1.000
_cell.length_b   1.000
_cell.length_c   1.000
_cell.angle_alpha   90.00
_cell.angle_beta   90.00
_cell.angle_gamma   90.00
#
_symmetry.space_group_name_H-M   'P 1'
#
loop_
_entity.id
_entity.type
_entity.pdbx_description
1 polymer ?
#
loop_
_entity_poly.entity_id
_entity_poly.type
_entity_poly.pdbx_seq_one_letter_code
_entity_poly.pdbx_strand_id
1 'polypeptide(L)'
;MPSTAPPFLFVARLILPLIGYGGQVGKPKPSTMNLPPPEHVYGYKMMLDAAGAGNIIGGWMEHTPNEATQPGRDFKKLNRMAIIKGSGLTPSQVADFRRTHDARLRGGSMQHQQAIVLPSSRDPEFAYGVKNVYGTEMGALISNQYMRDFIQSQQRKETQSRMASKKIPVMHTKASLGHRYVEVMPDDRTPFKMKRFLNVEGKLSRDQSR
;
A
#
# COMPACT_ATOMS: atom_id res chain seq x y z
N MET A 1 -36.96 -22.59 -31.73
CA MET A 1 -36.57 -23.95 -32.16
C MET A 1 -35.80 -24.60 -31.01
N PRO A 2 -36.42 -25.43 -30.16
CA PRO A 2 -35.73 -26.09 -29.06
C PRO A 2 -34.98 -27.32 -29.60
N SER A 3 -33.65 -27.32 -29.48
CA SER A 3 -32.80 -28.45 -29.87
C SER A 3 -32.53 -29.34 -28.66
N THR A 4 -33.14 -30.52 -28.73
CA THR A 4 -33.21 -31.63 -27.80
C THR A 4 -31.83 -32.14 -27.34
N ALA A 5 -31.63 -32.26 -26.02
CA ALA A 5 -30.49 -32.96 -25.43
C ALA A 5 -30.62 -34.48 -25.63
N PRO A 6 -29.54 -35.22 -25.94
CA PRO A 6 -29.63 -36.67 -26.13
C PRO A 6 -29.73 -37.42 -24.79
N PRO A 7 -30.49 -38.53 -24.72
CA PRO A 7 -30.66 -39.31 -23.51
C PRO A 7 -29.40 -40.09 -23.15
N PHE A 8 -28.98 -39.98 -21.88
CA PHE A 8 -27.97 -40.84 -21.28
C PHE A 8 -28.44 -42.30 -21.24
N LEU A 9 -28.02 -43.10 -22.21
CA LEU A 9 -28.15 -44.55 -22.18
C LEU A 9 -27.08 -45.13 -21.25
N PHE A 10 -27.49 -45.44 -20.02
CA PHE A 10 -26.68 -46.18 -19.04
C PHE A 10 -26.65 -47.66 -19.44
N VAL A 11 -25.73 -48.04 -20.33
CA VAL A 11 -25.48 -49.46 -20.64
C VAL A 11 -24.57 -50.02 -19.55
N ALA A 12 -25.18 -50.64 -18.55
CA ALA A 12 -24.47 -51.46 -17.57
C ALA A 12 -23.86 -52.69 -18.26
N ARG A 13 -22.59 -52.61 -18.66
CA ARG A 13 -21.81 -53.79 -19.03
C ARG A 13 -21.25 -54.44 -17.76
N LEU A 14 -21.79 -55.62 -17.48
CA LEU A 14 -21.30 -56.58 -16.50
C LEU A 14 -19.78 -56.76 -16.59
N ILE A 15 -19.12 -56.57 -15.45
CA ILE A 15 -17.71 -56.90 -15.23
C ILE A 15 -17.65 -58.35 -14.74
N LEU A 16 -16.96 -59.23 -15.47
CA LEU A 16 -16.42 -60.52 -15.00
C LEU A 16 -15.14 -60.85 -15.82
N PRO A 17 -14.22 -61.68 -15.31
CA PRO A 17 -12.77 -61.43 -15.36
C PRO A 17 -11.99 -62.31 -16.35
N LEU A 18 -10.89 -61.72 -16.85
CA LEU A 18 -9.63 -62.35 -17.27
C LEU A 18 -9.64 -63.81 -17.75
N ILE A 19 -9.72 -64.02 -19.07
CA ILE A 19 -8.99 -65.08 -19.78
C ILE A 19 -8.40 -64.46 -21.05
N GLY A 20 -7.07 -64.54 -21.18
CA GLY A 20 -6.32 -63.96 -22.29
C GLY A 20 -6.67 -64.62 -23.62
N TYR A 21 -6.96 -63.79 -24.62
CA TYR A 21 -6.88 -64.20 -26.02
C TYR A 21 -5.40 -64.49 -26.33
N GLY A 22 -5.06 -65.78 -26.37
CA GLY A 22 -3.74 -66.26 -26.81
C GLY A 22 -3.42 -65.69 -28.19
N GLY A 23 -2.37 -64.88 -28.28
CA GLY A 23 -1.91 -64.30 -29.54
C GLY A 23 -1.28 -62.92 -29.46
N GLN A 24 -1.26 -62.26 -28.30
CA GLN A 24 -0.66 -60.92 -28.15
C GLN A 24 0.47 -60.90 -27.12
N VAL A 25 1.57 -61.57 -27.43
CA VAL A 25 2.81 -61.41 -26.66
C VAL A 25 3.48 -60.10 -27.09
N GLY A 26 3.78 -59.22 -26.14
CA GLY A 26 4.49 -57.95 -26.38
C GLY A 26 3.64 -56.71 -26.69
N LYS A 27 2.30 -56.83 -26.75
CA LYS A 27 1.42 -55.65 -26.88
C LYS A 27 1.05 -55.10 -25.50
N PRO A 28 1.04 -53.76 -25.31
CA PRO A 28 0.55 -53.18 -24.07
C PRO A 28 -0.94 -53.51 -23.88
N LYS A 29 -1.38 -53.57 -22.63
CA LYS A 29 -2.80 -53.78 -22.30
C LYS A 29 -3.63 -52.69 -23.00
N PRO A 30 -4.75 -53.04 -23.67
CA PRO A 30 -5.61 -52.05 -24.30
C PRO A 30 -6.18 -51.12 -23.23
N SER A 31 -6.28 -49.82 -23.55
CA SER A 31 -6.88 -48.83 -22.64
C SER A 31 -8.34 -49.21 -22.35
N THR A 32 -8.70 -49.26 -21.07
CA THR A 32 -10.08 -49.50 -20.62
C THR A 32 -10.94 -48.24 -20.68
N MET A 33 -10.33 -47.07 -20.92
CA MET A 33 -11.00 -45.78 -20.98
C MET A 33 -11.22 -45.35 -22.43
N ASN A 34 -12.35 -44.71 -22.70
CA ASN A 34 -12.60 -44.06 -23.99
C ASN A 34 -11.62 -42.90 -24.16
N LEU A 35 -10.56 -43.13 -24.91
CA LEU A 35 -9.57 -42.12 -25.23
C LEU A 35 -10.14 -41.18 -26.31
N PRO A 36 -9.84 -39.87 -26.20
CA PRO A 36 -10.02 -38.91 -27.30
C PRO A 36 -9.45 -39.43 -28.64
N PRO A 37 -9.96 -38.90 -29.78
CA PRO A 37 -9.48 -39.27 -31.11
C PRO A 37 -7.95 -39.11 -31.25
N PRO A 38 -7.31 -39.82 -32.21
CA PRO A 38 -5.85 -39.81 -32.37
C PRO A 38 -5.22 -38.42 -32.60
N GLU A 39 -6.03 -37.44 -33.03
CA GLU A 39 -5.61 -36.05 -33.25
C GLU A 39 -5.62 -35.20 -31.96
N HIS A 40 -6.12 -35.75 -30.85
CA HIS A 40 -6.16 -35.04 -29.59
C HIS A 40 -4.76 -34.91 -28.99
N VAL A 41 -4.28 -33.67 -28.91
CA VAL A 41 -3.04 -33.34 -28.21
C VAL A 41 -3.34 -33.16 -26.72
N TYR A 42 -2.73 -34.00 -25.89
CA TYR A 42 -2.79 -33.84 -24.44
C TYR A 42 -1.86 -32.70 -24.00
N GLY A 43 -2.33 -31.88 -23.05
CA GLY A 43 -1.58 -30.76 -22.51
C GLY A 43 -2.01 -29.41 -23.09
N TYR A 44 -1.43 -28.34 -22.52
CA TYR A 44 -1.71 -26.97 -22.96
C TYR A 44 -0.65 -26.53 -23.98
N LYS A 45 -1.09 -26.21 -25.21
CA LYS A 45 -0.19 -25.61 -26.20
C LYS A 45 0.10 -24.18 -25.78
N MET A 46 1.28 -23.94 -25.23
CA MET A 46 1.77 -22.56 -25.04
C MET A 46 1.98 -21.93 -26.42
N MET A 47 1.31 -20.81 -26.66
CA MET A 47 1.67 -19.98 -27.81
C MET A 47 3.09 -19.45 -27.58
N LEU A 48 3.98 -19.67 -28.54
CA LEU A 48 5.30 -19.05 -28.49
C LEU A 48 5.10 -17.54 -28.57
N ASP A 49 5.73 -16.83 -27.63
CA ASP A 49 5.80 -15.37 -27.70
C ASP A 49 6.52 -14.97 -28.99
N ALA A 50 6.04 -13.89 -29.62
CA ALA A 50 6.67 -13.34 -30.82
C ALA A 50 8.04 -12.69 -30.49
N ALA A 51 8.27 -12.35 -29.21
CA ALA A 51 9.52 -11.78 -28.75
C ALA A 51 10.57 -12.88 -28.44
N GLY A 52 11.67 -12.88 -29.21
CA GLY A 52 12.84 -13.71 -28.93
C GLY A 52 13.70 -13.15 -27.79
N ALA A 53 14.49 -14.02 -27.14
CA ALA A 53 15.37 -13.63 -26.03
C ALA A 53 16.34 -12.48 -26.38
N GLY A 54 16.80 -12.41 -27.63
CA GLY A 54 17.63 -11.30 -28.11
C GLY A 54 16.94 -9.94 -28.06
N ASN A 55 15.64 -9.89 -28.36
CA ASN A 55 14.85 -8.65 -28.28
C ASN A 55 14.61 -8.23 -26.83
N ILE A 56 14.40 -9.20 -25.94
CA ILE A 56 14.16 -8.95 -24.51
C ILE A 56 15.44 -8.45 -23.83
N ILE A 57 16.60 -8.99 -24.21
CA ILE A 57 17.89 -8.60 -23.63
C ILE A 57 18.39 -7.28 -24.24
N GLY A 58 18.16 -7.05 -25.53
CA GLY A 58 18.61 -5.85 -26.24
C GLY A 58 17.75 -4.61 -26.02
N GLY A 59 16.50 -4.78 -25.61
CA GLY A 59 15.57 -3.68 -25.39
C GLY A 59 15.30 -3.42 -23.91
N TRP A 60 15.71 -2.25 -23.42
CA TRP A 60 15.14 -1.71 -22.17
C TRP A 60 13.73 -1.24 -22.48
N MET A 61 12.73 -2.10 -22.27
CA MET A 61 11.34 -1.71 -22.43
C MET A 61 10.93 -0.81 -21.26
N GLU A 62 10.61 0.44 -21.56
CA GLU A 62 10.09 1.35 -20.56
C GLU A 62 8.65 0.96 -20.21
N HIS A 63 8.33 1.01 -18.91
CA HIS A 63 6.98 0.74 -18.44
C HIS A 63 6.03 1.80 -18.99
N THR A 64 5.13 1.40 -19.91
CA THR A 64 4.04 2.25 -20.36
C THR A 64 2.93 2.22 -19.31
N PRO A 65 2.66 3.32 -18.58
CA PRO A 65 1.60 3.35 -17.59
C PRO A 65 0.24 3.18 -18.27
N ASN A 66 -0.62 2.34 -17.69
CA ASN A 66 -1.97 2.15 -18.19
C ASN A 66 -2.77 3.46 -18.05
N GLU A 67 -3.19 4.03 -19.18
CA GLU A 67 -3.96 5.29 -19.27
C GLU A 67 -5.29 5.22 -18.51
N ALA A 68 -5.86 4.03 -18.38
CA ALA A 68 -7.11 3.80 -17.65
C ALA A 68 -6.91 3.64 -16.13
N THR A 69 -5.70 3.86 -15.60
CA THR A 69 -5.41 3.75 -14.16
C THR A 69 -6.02 4.92 -13.41
N GLN A 70 -7.28 4.71 -13.09
CA GLN A 70 -8.09 5.47 -12.17
C GLN A 70 -7.37 5.63 -10.80
N PRO A 71 -7.27 6.86 -10.26
CA PRO A 71 -6.62 7.10 -8.98
C PRO A 71 -7.27 6.27 -7.86
N GLY A 72 -6.44 5.75 -6.96
CA GLY A 72 -6.90 5.02 -5.78
C GLY A 72 -7.94 5.81 -4.97
N ARG A 73 -8.88 5.10 -4.35
CA ARG A 73 -9.95 5.71 -3.54
C ARG A 73 -9.38 6.39 -2.29
N ASP A 74 -9.85 7.60 -2.00
CA ASP A 74 -9.51 8.35 -0.79
C ASP A 74 -10.45 7.97 0.35
N PHE A 75 -10.05 6.97 1.13
CA PHE A 75 -10.83 6.50 2.28
C PHE A 75 -10.98 7.56 3.38
N LYS A 76 -10.02 8.48 3.54
CA LYS A 76 -10.12 9.55 4.56
C LYS A 76 -11.25 10.51 4.20
N LYS A 77 -11.29 10.93 2.93
CA LYS A 77 -12.36 11.78 2.43
C LYS A 77 -13.71 11.07 2.44
N LEU A 78 -13.78 9.80 2.00
CA LEU A 78 -15.00 9.00 2.05
C LEU A 78 -15.55 8.87 3.47
N ASN A 79 -14.69 8.58 4.46
CA ASN A 79 -15.12 8.46 5.84
C ASN A 79 -15.62 9.80 6.40
N ARG A 80 -14.95 10.91 6.07
CA ARG A 80 -15.42 12.25 6.45
C ARG A 80 -16.80 12.55 5.86
N MET A 81 -17.02 12.23 4.59
CA MET A 81 -18.32 12.41 3.93
C MET A 81 -19.40 11.50 4.55
N ALA A 82 -19.06 10.26 4.91
CA ALA A 82 -19.98 9.34 5.58
C ALA A 82 -20.46 9.90 6.93
N ILE A 83 -19.54 10.48 7.72
CA ILE A 83 -19.87 11.12 8.99
C ILE A 83 -20.77 12.35 8.77
N ILE A 84 -20.45 13.21 7.80
CA ILE A 84 -21.25 14.41 7.50
C ILE A 84 -22.67 14.04 7.06
N LYS A 85 -22.85 12.93 6.32
CA LYS A 85 -24.17 12.43 5.90
C LYS A 85 -24.90 11.59 6.96
N GLY A 86 -24.31 11.38 8.14
CA GLY A 86 -24.94 10.62 9.24
C GLY A 86 -24.82 9.09 9.12
N SER A 87 -24.13 8.58 8.10
CA SER A 87 -23.90 7.15 7.85
C SER A 87 -22.45 6.73 8.15
N GLY A 88 -21.85 7.35 9.18
CA GLY A 88 -20.46 7.13 9.61
C GLY A 88 -20.31 6.58 11.03
N LEU A 89 -21.42 6.18 11.67
CA LEU A 89 -21.44 5.75 13.07
C LEU A 89 -21.03 4.28 13.23
N THR A 90 -21.39 3.42 12.27
CA THR A 90 -21.02 2.00 12.29
C THR A 90 -20.12 1.61 11.10
N PRO A 91 -19.26 0.59 11.26
CA PRO A 91 -18.41 0.11 10.15
C PRO A 91 -19.19 -0.38 8.93
N SER A 92 -20.37 -0.98 9.12
CA SER A 92 -21.24 -1.43 8.03
C SER A 92 -21.75 -0.25 7.21
N GLN A 93 -22.23 0.81 7.86
CA GLN A 93 -22.68 2.04 7.19
C GLN A 93 -21.56 2.69 6.38
N VAL A 94 -20.34 2.71 6.92
CA VAL A 94 -19.17 3.23 6.21
C VAL A 94 -18.84 2.36 4.98
N ALA A 95 -18.98 1.03 5.08
CA ALA A 95 -18.76 0.12 3.96
C ALA A 95 -19.80 0.32 2.85
N ASP A 96 -21.08 0.45 3.20
CA ASP A 96 -22.18 0.73 2.25
C ASP A 96 -22.05 2.12 1.62
N PHE A 97 -21.60 3.11 2.41
CA PHE A 97 -21.30 4.43 1.91
C PHE A 97 -20.17 4.43 0.86
N ARG A 98 -19.12 3.62 1.08
CA ARG A 98 -18.01 3.46 0.12
C ARG A 98 -18.38 2.72 -1.16
N ARG A 99 -19.48 1.96 -1.16
CA ARG A 99 -20.01 1.31 -2.37
C ARG A 99 -20.79 2.29 -3.25
N THR A 100 -21.49 3.23 -2.63
CA THR A 100 -22.39 4.18 -3.30
C THR A 100 -21.71 5.50 -3.66
N HIS A 101 -20.68 5.90 -2.92
CA HIS A 101 -19.96 7.15 -3.13
C HIS A 101 -18.51 6.89 -3.52
N ASP A 102 -18.04 7.63 -4.53
CA ASP A 102 -16.66 7.57 -4.99
C ASP A 102 -15.94 8.89 -4.69
N ALA A 103 -14.82 8.82 -3.99
CA ALA A 103 -13.88 9.91 -3.87
C ALA A 103 -12.48 9.34 -4.01
N ARG A 104 -11.67 10.00 -4.84
CA ARG A 104 -10.37 9.53 -5.25
C ARG A 104 -9.29 10.48 -4.79
N LEU A 105 -8.09 9.93 -4.60
CA LEU A 105 -6.91 10.71 -4.26
C LEU A 105 -6.59 11.70 -5.38
N ARG A 106 -6.33 12.95 -5.01
CA ARG A 106 -5.77 13.94 -5.93
C ARG A 106 -4.31 13.54 -6.20
N GLY A 107 -4.09 12.82 -7.30
CA GLY A 107 -2.74 12.43 -7.76
C GLY A 107 -2.50 10.94 -7.99
N GLY A 108 -3.52 10.09 -7.90
CA GLY A 108 -3.35 8.65 -8.19
C GLY A 108 -3.36 8.29 -9.68
N SER A 109 -3.77 9.20 -10.57
CA SER A 109 -3.49 9.10 -12.01
C SER A 109 -2.46 10.16 -12.29
N MET A 110 -1.22 9.72 -12.44
CA MET A 110 -0.11 10.49 -13.02
C MET A 110 -0.28 11.99 -12.78
N GLN A 111 -0.08 12.45 -11.53
CA GLN A 111 0.54 13.76 -11.45
C GLN A 111 1.78 13.58 -12.29
N HIS A 112 1.78 14.17 -13.50
CA HIS A 112 2.97 14.41 -14.27
C HIS A 112 3.96 14.93 -13.23
N GLN A 113 4.82 14.04 -12.70
CA GLN A 113 6.06 14.47 -12.12
C GLN A 113 6.61 15.26 -13.26
N GLN A 114 6.57 16.59 -13.15
CA GLN A 114 6.97 17.48 -14.23
C GLN A 114 8.25 16.89 -14.73
N ALA A 115 8.24 16.39 -15.97
CA ALA A 115 9.33 15.57 -16.48
C ALA A 115 10.59 16.33 -16.12
N ILE A 116 11.43 15.75 -15.25
CA ILE A 116 12.54 16.50 -14.67
C ILE A 116 13.36 16.93 -15.87
N VAL A 117 13.26 18.22 -16.20
CA VAL A 117 13.89 18.74 -17.42
C VAL A 117 15.36 18.81 -17.08
N LEU A 118 16.03 17.73 -17.42
CA LEU A 118 17.46 17.60 -17.29
C LEU A 118 18.10 18.71 -18.15
N PRO A 119 19.20 19.33 -17.69
CA PRO A 119 19.88 20.35 -18.48
C PRO A 119 20.27 19.84 -19.88
N SER A 120 20.66 18.56 -20.00
CA SER A 120 20.94 17.92 -21.29
C SER A 120 19.73 17.75 -22.20
N SER A 121 18.50 17.87 -21.68
CA SER A 121 17.30 17.87 -22.52
C SER A 121 17.08 19.23 -23.20
N ARG A 122 17.70 20.32 -22.72
CA ARG A 122 17.61 21.66 -23.31
C ARG A 122 18.80 21.98 -24.21
N ASP A 123 19.98 21.49 -23.85
CA ASP A 123 21.23 21.72 -24.59
C ASP A 123 21.90 20.37 -24.88
N PRO A 124 21.94 19.91 -26.14
CA PRO A 124 22.58 18.64 -26.52
C PRO A 124 24.09 18.58 -26.26
N GLU A 125 24.76 19.74 -26.14
CA GLU A 125 26.20 19.82 -25.83
C GLU A 125 26.47 19.80 -24.32
N PHE A 126 25.41 19.86 -23.50
CA PHE A 126 25.55 19.83 -22.05
C PHE A 126 26.10 18.48 -21.57
N ALA A 127 27.36 18.49 -21.16
CA ALA A 127 28.01 17.36 -20.52
C ALA A 127 27.79 17.40 -19.00
N TYR A 128 27.37 16.26 -18.44
CA TYR A 128 27.36 16.06 -17.00
C TYR A 128 28.78 15.81 -16.48
N GLY A 129 29.05 16.33 -15.29
CA GLY A 129 30.32 16.15 -14.60
C GLY A 129 31.01 17.47 -14.30
N VAL A 130 32.00 17.41 -13.42
CA VAL A 130 32.88 18.54 -13.13
C VAL A 130 34.09 18.35 -14.03
N LYS A 131 34.40 19.33 -14.90
CA LYS A 131 35.67 19.33 -15.65
C LYS A 131 36.79 19.13 -14.65
N ASN A 132 37.65 18.13 -14.89
CA ASN A 132 38.83 17.94 -14.06
C ASN A 132 39.73 19.16 -14.29
N VAL A 133 39.73 20.09 -13.33
CA VAL A 133 40.62 21.24 -13.38
C VAL A 133 41.99 20.73 -12.99
N TYR A 134 42.83 20.44 -13.98
CA TYR A 134 44.26 20.24 -13.76
C TYR A 134 44.84 21.59 -13.31
N GLY A 135 44.79 21.85 -12.01
CA GLY A 135 45.12 23.16 -11.45
C GLY A 135 44.70 23.35 -9.99
N THR A 136 44.42 22.29 -9.25
CA THR A 136 44.42 22.37 -7.79
C THR A 136 45.83 22.77 -7.35
N GLU A 137 45.98 23.98 -6.81
CA GLU A 137 47.26 24.42 -6.27
C GLU A 137 47.70 23.41 -5.22
N MET A 138 48.84 22.76 -5.44
CA MET A 138 49.35 21.75 -4.51
C MET A 138 49.48 22.31 -3.09
N GLY A 139 49.76 23.61 -2.95
CA GLY A 139 49.75 24.31 -1.67
C GLY A 139 48.40 24.28 -0.96
N ALA A 140 47.29 24.47 -1.67
CA ALA A 140 45.93 24.40 -1.13
C ALA A 140 45.53 22.98 -0.72
N LEU A 141 46.00 21.97 -1.47
CA LEU A 141 45.83 20.56 -1.13
C LEU A 141 46.61 20.19 0.14
N ILE A 142 47.91 20.54 0.19
CA ILE A 142 48.78 20.27 1.34
C ILE A 142 48.27 20.98 2.60
N SER A 143 47.78 22.22 2.46
CA SER A 143 47.23 22.98 3.58
C SER A 143 45.77 22.65 3.92
N ASN A 144 45.17 21.65 3.26
CA ASN A 144 43.79 21.18 3.47
C ASN A 144 42.73 22.29 3.37
N GLN A 145 42.94 23.30 2.52
CA GLN A 145 42.02 24.44 2.39
C GLN A 145 40.63 24.00 1.95
N TYR A 146 40.54 23.11 0.95
CA TYR A 146 39.26 22.59 0.46
C TYR A 146 38.44 21.86 1.54
N MET A 147 39.11 21.14 2.44
CA MET A 147 38.44 20.49 3.57
C MET A 147 37.86 21.55 4.52
N ARG A 148 38.62 22.60 4.83
CA ARG A 148 38.18 23.70 5.69
C ARG A 148 37.01 24.47 5.08
N ASP A 149 37.09 24.79 3.79
CA ASP A 149 36.03 25.47 3.05
C ASP A 149 34.77 24.62 3.00
N PHE A 150 34.92 23.32 2.77
CA PHE A 150 33.79 22.39 2.81
C PHE A 150 33.12 22.38 4.18
N ILE A 151 33.88 22.20 5.27
CA ILE A 151 33.35 22.21 6.64
C ILE A 151 32.64 23.53 6.92
N GLN A 152 33.23 24.67 6.56
CA GLN A 152 32.64 25.98 6.74
C GLN A 152 31.33 26.12 5.94
N SER A 153 31.30 25.64 4.70
CA SER A 153 30.09 25.67 3.86
C SER A 153 28.96 24.80 4.46
N GLN A 154 29.28 23.65 5.04
CA GLN A 154 28.30 22.79 5.70
C GLN A 154 27.76 23.45 6.97
N GLN A 155 28.64 24.05 7.79
CA GLN A 155 28.22 24.80 8.98
C GLN A 155 27.28 25.97 8.60
N ARG A 156 27.59 26.71 7.53
CA ARG A 156 26.71 27.77 7.02
C ARG A 156 25.35 27.25 6.57
N LYS A 157 25.31 26.12 5.85
CA LYS A 157 24.05 25.49 5.43
C LYS A 157 23.23 25.01 6.63
N GLU A 158 23.88 24.45 7.63
CA GLU A 158 23.22 23.98 8.85
C GLU A 158 22.64 25.15 9.65
N THR A 159 23.39 26.24 9.83
CA THR A 159 22.87 27.43 10.52
C THR A 159 21.72 28.05 9.76
N GLN A 160 21.81 28.15 8.43
CA GLN A 160 20.70 28.61 7.58
C GLN A 160 19.47 27.71 7.72
N SER A 161 19.64 26.38 7.69
CA SER A 161 18.54 25.42 7.88
C SER A 161 17.90 25.54 9.26
N ARG A 162 18.72 25.66 10.32
CA ARG A 162 18.24 25.86 11.69
C ARG A 162 17.48 27.17 11.85
N MET A 163 17.98 28.27 11.27
CA MET A 163 17.31 29.58 11.27
C MET A 163 16.02 29.57 10.45
N ALA A 164 16.01 28.86 9.31
CA ALA A 164 14.84 28.74 8.45
C ALA A 164 13.79 27.77 9.02
N SER A 165 14.19 26.81 9.84
CA SER A 165 13.27 25.88 10.49
C SER A 165 12.39 26.64 11.49
N LYS A 166 11.12 26.87 11.11
CA LYS A 166 10.12 27.37 12.06
C LYS A 166 9.81 26.24 13.04
N LYS A 167 10.08 26.44 14.32
CA LYS A 167 9.69 25.50 15.38
C LYS A 167 8.16 25.38 15.36
N ILE A 168 7.64 24.20 15.00
CA ILE A 168 6.21 23.95 15.04
C ILE A 168 5.78 24.02 16.51
N PRO A 169 4.86 24.93 16.89
CA PRO A 169 4.41 25.00 18.27
C PRO A 169 3.74 23.68 18.65
N VAL A 170 4.10 23.13 19.81
CA VAL A 170 3.48 21.91 20.32
C VAL A 170 2.00 22.24 20.61
N MET A 171 1.10 21.72 19.78
CA MET A 171 -0.33 21.86 20.00
C MET A 171 -0.74 20.90 21.11
N HIS A 172 -1.10 21.44 22.27
CA HIS A 172 -1.60 20.63 23.38
C HIS A 172 -2.95 19.99 23.02
N THR A 173 -3.06 18.68 23.20
CA THR A 173 -4.36 17.99 23.17
C THR A 173 -5.13 18.24 24.45
N LYS A 174 -6.46 18.06 24.45
CA LYS A 174 -7.31 18.19 25.65
C LYS A 174 -6.82 17.29 26.81
N ALA A 175 -6.33 16.10 26.50
CA ALA A 175 -5.72 15.20 27.49
C ALA A 175 -4.42 15.79 28.08
N SER A 176 -3.53 16.35 27.25
CA SER A 176 -2.29 16.96 27.74
C SER A 176 -2.52 18.20 28.61
N LEU A 177 -3.63 18.92 28.38
CA LEU A 177 -4.04 20.03 29.24
C LEU A 177 -4.62 19.54 30.58
N GLY A 178 -5.36 18.43 30.58
CA GLY A 178 -5.95 17.85 31.80
C GLY A 178 -4.93 17.18 32.73
N HIS A 179 -3.78 16.73 32.19
CA HIS A 179 -2.67 16.21 33.00
C HIS A 179 -1.65 17.29 33.40
N ARG A 180 -1.84 18.55 32.96
CA ARG A 180 -1.07 19.66 33.48
C ARG A 180 -1.48 19.84 34.93
N TYR A 181 -0.50 19.90 35.83
CA TYR A 181 -0.75 20.10 37.25
C TYR A 181 -1.67 21.30 37.45
N VAL A 182 -2.87 21.06 37.99
CA VAL A 182 -3.81 22.08 38.43
C VAL A 182 -3.88 21.92 39.94
N GLU A 183 -3.66 23.01 40.68
CA GLU A 183 -3.91 23.04 42.12
C GLU A 183 -5.36 22.61 42.36
N VAL A 184 -5.56 21.59 43.20
CA VAL A 184 -6.90 21.10 43.53
C VAL A 184 -7.60 22.21 44.29
N MET A 185 -8.47 22.95 43.59
CA MET A 185 -9.31 23.96 44.20
C MET A 185 -10.16 23.29 45.30
N PRO A 186 -10.30 23.91 46.48
CA PRO A 186 -11.14 23.36 47.53
C PRO A 186 -12.58 23.23 46.99
N ASP A 187 -13.14 22.02 47.06
CA ASP A 187 -14.51 21.75 46.66
C ASP A 187 -15.45 22.21 47.78
N ASP A 188 -15.91 23.47 47.70
CA ASP A 188 -16.88 24.05 48.65
C ASP A 188 -18.29 23.46 48.49
N ARG A 189 -18.48 22.50 47.57
CA ARG A 189 -19.78 21.88 47.34
C ARG A 189 -20.14 20.95 48.49
N THR A 190 -21.37 21.09 48.97
CA THR A 190 -21.93 20.10 49.88
C THR A 190 -22.01 18.76 49.16
N PRO A 191 -21.44 17.68 49.73
CA PRO A 191 -21.47 16.39 49.10
C PRO A 191 -22.91 15.94 48.96
N PHE A 192 -23.23 15.37 47.80
CA PHE A 192 -24.57 14.91 47.49
C PHE A 192 -25.07 13.93 48.56
N LYS A 193 -26.15 14.31 49.25
CA LYS A 193 -26.85 13.47 50.21
C LYS A 193 -28.28 13.28 49.72
N MET A 194 -28.69 12.02 49.53
CA MET A 194 -30.08 11.74 49.14
C MET A 194 -31.04 12.19 50.24
N LYS A 195 -32.23 12.69 49.85
CA LYS A 195 -33.26 13.19 50.78
C LYS A 195 -33.55 12.24 51.95
N ARG A 196 -33.66 10.94 51.66
CA ARG A 196 -33.92 9.88 52.65
C ARG A 196 -32.82 9.68 53.69
N PHE A 197 -31.61 10.18 53.44
CA PHE A 197 -30.46 10.02 54.33
C PHE A 197 -30.00 11.33 54.96
N LEU A 198 -30.71 12.44 54.77
CA LEU A 198 -30.37 13.74 55.38
C LEU A 198 -30.21 13.62 56.90
N ASN A 199 -31.11 12.88 57.56
CA ASN A 199 -31.11 12.68 59.03
C ASN A 199 -30.20 11.55 59.54
N VAL A 200 -29.47 10.85 58.66
CA VAL A 200 -28.54 9.80 59.10
C VAL A 200 -27.15 10.41 59.29
N GLU A 201 -26.66 10.40 60.53
CA GLU A 201 -25.32 10.88 60.86
C GLU A 201 -24.26 9.88 60.38
N GLY A 202 -23.16 10.40 59.83
CA GLY A 202 -22.04 9.57 59.40
C GLY A 202 -21.28 9.03 60.60
N LYS A 203 -21.04 7.72 60.64
CA LYS A 203 -20.31 7.07 61.75
C LYS A 203 -18.80 7.36 61.79
N LEU A 204 -18.27 8.07 60.80
CA LEU A 204 -16.85 8.42 60.68
C LEU A 204 -16.70 9.93 60.60
N SER A 205 -15.99 10.52 61.57
CA SER A 205 -15.50 11.89 61.47
C SER A 205 -14.43 11.97 60.39
N ARG A 206 -14.49 13.00 59.54
CA ARG A 206 -13.56 13.22 58.42
C ARG A 206 -12.11 13.48 58.85
N ASP A 207 -11.86 13.65 60.15
CA ASP A 207 -10.53 13.94 60.69
C ASP A 207 -9.61 12.71 60.83
N GLN A 208 -10.08 11.49 60.57
CA GLN A 208 -9.26 10.27 60.75
C GLN A 208 -8.60 9.73 59.47
N SER A 209 -8.68 10.42 58.34
CA SER A 209 -7.91 10.05 57.14
C SER A 209 -6.69 10.95 56.98
N ARG A 210 -5.59 10.54 57.62
CA ARG A 210 -4.23 10.96 57.27
C ARG A 210 -3.42 9.74 56.89
#